data_AF-A0A1C6FZ01-F1
#
_entry.id   AF-A0A1C6FZ01-F1
#
_cell.length_a   1.000
_cell.length_b   1.000
_cell.length_c   1.000
_cell.angle_alpha   90.00
_cell.angle_beta   90.00
_cell.angle_gamma   90.00
#
_symmetry.space_group_name_H-M   'P 1'
#
loop_
_entity.id
_entity.type
_entity.pdbx_description
1 polymer ?
#
loop_
_entity_poly.entity_id
_entity_poly.type
_entity_poly.pdbx_seq_one_letter_code
_entity_poly.pdbx_strand_id
1 'polypeptide(L)'
;MCNLFLADEINRTSPKTQSALLEVMEEGRTTVDGITYQLPQPFTVLATQNLYGSAGTQLLPDSQLDRFMVRLSMGYPSLEDEIEILKRKSQENPLDIIRSVCKPQDIIELQKQVDQVYVDDKIYNYIVRIIHKTRDHELIQQGASPRTSISL
;
A
#
# COMPACT_ATOMS: atom_id res chain seq x y z
N MET A 1 -11.77 -15.77 2.48
CA MET A 1 -10.53 -15.08 2.08
C MET A 1 -10.80 -13.60 1.98
N CYS A 2 -9.80 -12.74 2.17
CA CYS A 2 -9.94 -11.28 2.28
C CYS A 2 -9.28 -10.58 1.08
N ASN A 3 -9.96 -9.62 0.44
CA ASN A 3 -9.41 -8.82 -0.66
C ASN A 3 -8.63 -7.58 -0.16
N LEU A 4 -8.99 -7.03 1.00
CA LEU A 4 -8.37 -5.83 1.59
C LEU A 4 -7.90 -6.13 3.01
N PHE A 5 -6.59 -6.25 3.19
CA PHE A 5 -5.99 -6.58 4.48
C PHE A 5 -5.38 -5.33 5.13
N LEU A 6 -5.91 -4.92 6.29
CA LEU A 6 -5.35 -3.83 7.09
C LEU A 6 -4.42 -4.40 8.17
N ALA A 7 -3.11 -4.19 8.00
CA ALA A 7 -2.07 -4.48 8.97
C ALA A 7 -1.81 -3.25 9.86
N ASP A 8 -2.62 -3.11 10.91
CA ASP A 8 -2.47 -1.99 11.84
C ASP A 8 -1.21 -2.16 12.71
N GLU A 9 -0.45 -1.08 12.86
CA GLU A 9 0.81 -0.99 13.61
C GLU A 9 1.79 -2.14 13.27
N ILE A 10 2.04 -2.37 11.98
CA ILE A 10 2.91 -3.47 11.51
C ILE A 10 4.29 -3.47 12.18
N ASN A 11 4.78 -2.29 12.55
CA ASN A 11 6.04 -2.10 13.27
C ASN A 11 6.02 -2.54 14.74
N ARG A 12 4.90 -3.03 15.28
CA ARG A 12 4.84 -3.64 16.64
C ARG A 12 4.89 -5.17 16.60
N THR A 13 4.86 -5.76 15.42
CA THR A 13 4.97 -7.21 15.23
C THR A 13 6.43 -7.66 15.12
N SER A 14 6.68 -8.95 15.31
CA SER A 14 8.04 -9.51 15.16
C SER A 14 8.54 -9.42 13.71
N PRO A 15 9.87 -9.46 13.44
CA PRO A 15 10.39 -9.33 12.07
C PRO A 15 9.96 -10.53 11.21
N LYS A 16 9.73 -11.69 11.85
CA LYS A 16 9.22 -12.89 11.18
C LYS A 16 7.79 -12.69 10.70
N THR A 17 6.94 -12.07 11.52
CA THR A 17 5.55 -11.76 11.15
C THR A 17 5.50 -10.71 10.04
N GLN A 18 6.32 -9.67 10.12
CA GLN A 18 6.46 -8.67 9.06
C GLN A 18 6.89 -9.33 7.74
N SER A 19 7.93 -10.17 7.79
CA SER A 19 8.46 -10.86 6.61
C SER A 19 7.42 -11.79 5.98
N ALA A 20 6.66 -12.53 6.79
CA ALA A 20 5.61 -13.41 6.29
C ALA A 20 4.50 -12.63 5.55
N LEU A 21 4.10 -11.46 6.05
CA LEU A 21 3.13 -10.62 5.33
C LEU A 21 3.70 -10.10 4.00
N LEU A 22 4.95 -9.66 3.99
CA LEU A 22 5.62 -9.15 2.78
C LEU A 22 5.85 -10.24 1.73
N GLU A 23 6.12 -11.47 2.16
CA GLU A 23 6.20 -12.64 1.28
C GLU A 23 4.85 -12.90 0.61
N VAL A 24 3.77 -12.89 1.39
CA VAL A 24 2.40 -13.07 0.89
C VAL A 24 2.03 -11.96 -0.11
N MET A 25 2.45 -10.72 0.13
CA MET A 25 2.25 -9.59 -0.79
C MET A 25 2.98 -9.80 -2.13
N GLU A 26 4.18 -10.36 -2.11
CA GLU A 26 5.00 -10.53 -3.32
C GLU A 26 4.59 -11.78 -4.11
N GLU A 27 4.31 -12.88 -3.43
CA GLU A 27 4.05 -14.19 -4.06
C GLU A 27 2.59 -14.40 -4.43
N GLY A 28 1.65 -13.66 -3.83
CA GLY A 28 0.21 -13.84 -4.06
C GLY A 28 -0.35 -15.18 -3.56
N ARG A 29 0.42 -15.90 -2.76
CA ARG A 29 0.09 -17.22 -2.18
C ARG A 29 0.80 -17.41 -0.85
N THR A 30 0.37 -18.42 -0.10
CA THR A 30 1.03 -18.83 1.13
C THR A 30 1.08 -20.35 1.23
N THR A 31 2.08 -20.92 1.88
CA THR A 31 2.19 -22.38 2.09
C THR A 31 2.24 -22.68 3.57
N VAL A 32 1.33 -23.54 4.03
CA VAL A 32 1.22 -23.97 5.43
C VAL A 32 1.15 -25.49 5.45
N ASP A 33 2.03 -26.14 6.21
CA ASP A 33 2.13 -27.60 6.34
C ASP A 33 2.17 -28.34 4.99
N GLY A 34 2.89 -27.78 4.02
CA GLY A 34 3.04 -28.34 2.67
C GLY A 34 1.85 -28.10 1.73
N ILE A 35 0.79 -27.43 2.19
CA ILE A 35 -0.37 -27.07 1.38
C ILE A 35 -0.27 -25.59 0.98
N THR A 36 -0.27 -25.33 -0.32
CA THR A 36 -0.25 -23.97 -0.87
C THR A 36 -1.67 -23.45 -1.08
N TYR A 37 -1.94 -22.26 -0.54
CA TYR A 37 -3.19 -21.52 -0.68
C TYR A 37 -2.95 -20.27 -1.53
N GLN A 38 -3.78 -20.10 -2.57
CA GLN A 38 -3.77 -18.90 -3.39
C GLN A 38 -4.56 -17.78 -2.69
N LEU A 39 -4.06 -16.55 -2.78
CA LEU A 39 -4.81 -15.38 -2.31
C LEU A 39 -5.93 -15.02 -3.30
N PRO A 40 -7.03 -14.42 -2.82
CA PRO A 40 -8.08 -13.95 -3.69
C PRO A 40 -7.56 -12.78 -4.55
N GLN A 41 -8.10 -12.62 -5.75
CA GLN A 41 -7.83 -11.45 -6.58
C GLN A 41 -9.06 -10.54 -6.64
N PRO A 42 -8.90 -9.21 -6.50
CA PRO A 42 -7.67 -8.50 -6.14
C PRO A 42 -7.28 -8.70 -4.67
N PHE A 43 -6.00 -8.55 -4.34
CA PHE A 43 -5.50 -8.53 -2.96
C PHE A 43 -4.71 -7.24 -2.73
N THR A 44 -5.05 -6.50 -1.68
CA THR A 44 -4.38 -5.25 -1.33
C THR A 44 -4.10 -5.20 0.16
N VAL A 45 -2.88 -4.81 0.52
CA VAL A 45 -2.47 -4.60 1.90
C VAL A 45 -2.38 -3.10 2.17
N LEU A 46 -3.04 -2.66 3.23
CA LEU A 46 -2.83 -1.37 3.86
C LEU A 46 -2.08 -1.62 5.17
N ALA A 47 -0.96 -0.94 5.39
CA ALA A 47 -0.20 -1.08 6.64
C ALA A 47 0.00 0.29 7.27
N THR A 48 -0.15 0.38 8.59
CA THR A 48 0.12 1.60 9.36
C THR A 48 1.38 1.40 10.20
N GLN A 49 2.11 2.49 10.43
CA GLN A 49 3.26 2.49 11.34
C GLN A 49 3.12 3.64 12.34
N ASN A 50 3.23 3.32 13.62
CA ASN A 50 3.29 4.34 14.67
C ASN A 50 4.74 4.63 15.04
N LEU A 51 5.22 5.82 14.66
CA LEU A 51 6.60 6.26 14.89
C LEU A 51 6.85 6.72 16.33
N TYR A 52 5.80 7.15 17.03
CA TYR A 52 5.87 7.69 18.38
C TYR A 52 5.33 6.67 19.38
N GLY A 53 6.19 5.75 19.84
CA GLY A 53 5.84 4.72 20.82
C GLY A 53 7.01 4.36 21.72
N SER A 54 6.76 4.25 23.03
CA SER A 54 7.81 4.25 24.07
C SER A 54 8.51 2.90 24.31
N ALA A 55 8.04 1.78 23.75
CA ALA A 55 8.72 0.49 23.86
C ALA A 55 8.19 -0.53 22.83
N GLY A 56 9.10 -1.29 22.21
CA GLY A 56 8.77 -2.51 21.47
C GLY A 56 8.42 -2.33 19.98
N THR A 57 8.85 -1.24 19.34
CA THR A 57 8.72 -1.08 17.88
C THR A 57 9.94 -1.63 17.14
N GLN A 58 9.69 -2.32 16.04
CA GLN A 58 10.66 -2.81 15.08
C GLN A 58 10.31 -2.18 13.73
N LEU A 59 11.08 -1.14 13.37
CA LEU A 59 10.93 -0.46 12.10
C LEU A 59 11.18 -1.44 10.95
N LEU A 60 10.39 -1.29 9.88
CA LEU A 60 10.65 -2.01 8.65
C LEU A 60 11.92 -1.43 8.01
N PRO A 61 12.90 -2.26 7.64
CA PRO A 61 14.02 -1.82 6.81
C PRO A 61 13.55 -1.18 5.51
N ASP A 62 14.35 -0.28 4.93
CA ASP A 62 13.99 0.39 3.67
C ASP A 62 13.71 -0.59 2.53
N SER A 63 14.45 -1.71 2.49
CA SER A 63 14.23 -2.79 1.53
C SER A 63 12.87 -3.48 1.68
N GLN A 64 12.26 -3.43 2.86
CA GLN A 64 10.89 -3.91 3.10
C GLN A 64 9.85 -2.86 2.75
N LEU A 65 10.10 -1.60 3.10
CA LEU A 65 9.24 -0.48 2.74
C LEU A 65 9.11 -0.31 1.22
N ASP A 66 10.17 -0.61 0.47
CA ASP A 66 10.18 -0.56 -1.00
C ASP A 66 9.09 -1.45 -1.64
N ARG A 67 8.60 -2.48 -0.93
CA ARG A 67 7.49 -3.35 -1.42
C ARG A 67 6.13 -2.66 -1.41
N PHE A 68 5.99 -1.52 -0.72
CA PHE A 68 4.75 -0.74 -0.72
C PHE A 68 4.78 0.28 -1.85
N MET A 69 3.78 0.21 -2.74
CA MET A 69 3.66 1.10 -3.89
C MET A 69 3.47 2.57 -3.50
N VAL A 70 2.75 2.83 -2.41
CA VAL A 70 2.40 4.18 -1.94
C VAL A 70 2.66 4.28 -0.45
N ARG A 71 3.32 5.37 -0.04
CA ARG A 71 3.44 5.77 1.37
C ARG A 71 2.65 7.06 1.58
N LEU A 72 1.71 7.04 2.51
CA LEU A 72 0.92 8.20 2.89
C LEU A 72 1.30 8.64 4.30
N SER A 73 1.28 9.96 4.53
CA SER A 73 1.41 10.55 5.87
C SER A 73 0.07 11.18 6.22
N MET A 74 -0.54 10.76 7.33
CA MET A 74 -1.76 11.40 7.83
C MET A 74 -1.39 12.55 8.75
N GLY A 75 -1.89 13.74 8.43
CA GLY A 75 -1.98 14.86 9.37
C GLY A 75 -3.31 14.86 10.10
N TYR A 76 -3.53 15.86 10.95
CA TYR A 76 -4.85 16.13 11.49
C TYR A 76 -5.75 16.75 10.41
N PRO A 77 -7.07 16.45 10.42
CA PRO A 77 -8.02 17.13 9.54
C PRO A 77 -8.02 18.65 9.79
N SER A 78 -8.51 19.41 8.83
CA SER A 78 -8.83 20.82 9.06
C SER A 78 -9.94 20.96 10.11
N LEU A 79 -10.08 22.16 10.70
CA LEU A 79 -11.15 22.43 11.66
C LEU A 79 -12.52 22.19 11.02
N GLU A 80 -12.69 22.58 9.76
CA GLU A 80 -13.92 22.39 8.99
C GLU A 80 -14.21 20.90 8.78
N ASP A 81 -13.22 20.11 8.35
CA ASP A 81 -13.35 18.67 8.15
C ASP A 81 -13.66 17.94 9.47
N GLU A 82 -13.04 18.36 10.58
CA GLU A 82 -13.28 17.78 11.90
C GLU A 82 -14.70 18.03 12.38
N ILE A 83 -15.23 19.25 12.18
CA ILE A 83 -16.64 19.57 12.44
C ILE A 83 -17.56 18.70 11.58
N GLU A 84 -17.25 18.49 10.30
CA GLU A 84 -18.06 17.62 9.43
C GLU A 84 -18.05 16.16 9.90
N ILE A 85 -16.88 15.63 10.27
CA ILE A 85 -16.74 14.26 10.78
C ILE A 85 -17.61 14.08 12.04
N LEU A 86 -17.59 15.05 12.95
CA LEU A 86 -18.42 15.02 14.16
C LEU A 86 -19.91 15.02 13.84
N LYS A 87 -20.36 15.90 12.93
CA LYS A 87 -21.77 15.98 12.50
C LYS A 87 -22.24 14.68 11.85
N ARG A 88 -21.44 14.07 10.97
CA ARG A 88 -21.78 12.82 10.28
C ARG A 88 -21.92 11.64 11.26
N LYS A 89 -21.07 11.55 12.27
CA LYS A 89 -21.18 10.51 13.32
C LYS A 89 -22.49 10.59 14.12
N SER A 90 -23.12 11.75 14.19
CA SER A 90 -24.36 11.95 14.95
C SER A 90 -25.64 11.57 14.20
N GLN A 91 -25.59 11.35 12.87
CA GLN A 91 -26.77 11.30 12.00
C GLN A 91 -27.04 9.93 11.33
N GLU A 92 -26.80 8.82 12.04
CA GLU A 92 -26.83 7.40 11.58
C GLU A 92 -25.44 6.85 11.20
N ASN A 93 -25.25 5.53 11.37
CA ASN A 93 -24.00 4.88 11.02
C ASN A 93 -23.89 4.80 9.49
N PRO A 94 -22.88 5.44 8.86
CA PRO A 94 -22.76 5.48 7.40
C PRO A 94 -22.72 4.10 6.76
N LEU A 95 -22.26 3.08 7.51
CA LEU A 95 -22.19 1.70 7.04
C LEU A 95 -23.56 1.08 6.73
N ASP A 96 -24.63 1.57 7.36
CA ASP A 96 -25.97 0.98 7.21
C ASP A 96 -26.63 1.33 5.88
N ILE A 97 -26.11 2.36 5.18
CA ILE A 97 -26.66 2.85 3.92
C ILE A 97 -25.76 2.59 2.70
N ILE A 98 -24.58 1.98 2.89
CA ILE A 98 -23.66 1.67 1.80
C ILE A 98 -24.22 0.54 0.94
N ARG A 99 -24.18 0.74 -0.38
CA ARG A 99 -24.51 -0.29 -1.37
C ARG A 99 -23.26 -0.64 -2.17
N SER A 100 -23.06 -1.93 -2.44
CA SER A 100 -22.01 -2.38 -3.36
C SER A 100 -22.28 -1.81 -4.75
N VAL A 101 -21.26 -1.13 -5.30
CA VAL A 101 -21.31 -0.54 -6.65
C VAL A 101 -20.50 -1.34 -7.68
N CYS A 102 -19.66 -2.27 -7.22
CA CYS A 102 -18.85 -3.15 -8.06
C CYS A 102 -18.55 -4.47 -7.33
N LYS A 103 -18.17 -5.49 -8.12
CA LYS A 103 -17.68 -6.79 -7.69
C LYS A 103 -16.15 -6.86 -7.85
N PRO A 104 -15.48 -7.80 -7.16
CA PRO A 104 -14.04 -8.03 -7.34
C PRO A 104 -13.61 -8.25 -8.80
N GLN A 105 -14.43 -8.94 -9.60
CA GLN A 105 -14.15 -9.17 -11.02
C GLN A 105 -14.13 -7.88 -11.84
N ASP A 106 -14.96 -6.90 -11.47
CA ASP A 106 -14.98 -5.60 -12.17
C ASP A 106 -13.66 -4.87 -11.96
N ILE A 107 -13.07 -4.96 -10.76
CA ILE A 107 -11.75 -4.39 -10.47
C ILE A 107 -10.65 -5.06 -11.29
N ILE A 108 -10.67 -6.40 -11.39
CA ILE A 108 -9.70 -7.14 -12.21
C ILE A 108 -9.80 -6.74 -13.68
N GLU A 109 -11.02 -6.53 -14.19
CA GLU A 109 -11.21 -6.11 -15.57
C GLU A 109 -10.71 -4.69 -15.81
N LEU A 110 -10.94 -3.77 -14.85
CA LEU A 110 -10.36 -2.43 -14.90
C LEU A 110 -8.83 -2.44 -14.89
N GLN A 111 -8.19 -3.32 -14.09
CA GLN A 111 -6.74 -3.47 -14.09
C GLN A 111 -6.22 -3.85 -15.48
N LYS A 112 -6.85 -4.83 -16.15
CA LYS A 112 -6.47 -5.21 -17.52
C LYS A 112 -6.65 -4.09 -18.53
N GLN A 113 -7.68 -3.25 -18.36
CA GLN A 113 -7.90 -2.11 -19.25
C GLN A 113 -6.82 -1.04 -19.06
N VAL A 114 -6.38 -0.80 -17.82
CA VAL A 114 -5.26 0.09 -17.51
C VAL A 114 -3.97 -0.41 -18.17
N ASP A 115 -3.73 -1.73 -18.20
CA ASP A 115 -2.55 -2.31 -18.86
C ASP A 115 -2.50 -2.07 -20.38
N GLN A 116 -3.65 -1.74 -21.01
CA GLN A 116 -3.73 -1.42 -22.44
C GLN A 116 -3.57 0.08 -22.74
N VAL A 117 -3.41 0.92 -21.72
CA VAL A 117 -3.23 2.36 -21.91
C VAL A 117 -1.88 2.60 -22.59
N TYR A 118 -1.92 3.24 -23.76
CA TYR A 118 -0.70 3.62 -24.47
C TYR A 118 0.09 4.65 -23.67
N VAL A 119 1.38 4.37 -23.48
CA VAL A 119 2.35 5.28 -22.86
C VAL A 119 3.44 5.54 -23.88
N ASP A 120 3.61 6.81 -24.26
CA ASP A 120 4.65 7.23 -25.21
C ASP A 120 6.05 7.03 -24.61
N ASP A 121 7.03 6.62 -25.43
CA ASP A 121 8.42 6.40 -25.00
C ASP A 121 9.03 7.61 -24.28
N LYS A 122 8.56 8.83 -24.56
CA LYS A 122 9.01 10.04 -23.85
C LYS A 122 8.66 9.99 -22.35
N ILE A 123 7.55 9.37 -21.97
CA ILE A 123 7.12 9.23 -20.58
C ILE A 123 8.02 8.20 -19.87
N TYR A 124 8.30 7.06 -20.49
CA TYR A 124 9.26 6.09 -19.92
C TYR A 124 10.64 6.72 -19.69
N ASN A 125 11.14 7.45 -20.69
CA ASN A 125 12.40 8.20 -20.56
C ASN A 125 12.33 9.25 -19.44
N TYR A 126 11.19 9.92 -19.28
CA TYR A 126 11.00 10.92 -18.22
C TYR A 126 11.03 10.28 -16.82
N ILE A 127 10.30 9.18 -16.62
CA ILE A 127 10.28 8.41 -15.36
C ILE A 127 11.70 7.97 -14.99
N VAL A 128 12.41 7.33 -15.92
CA VAL A 128 13.78 6.85 -15.70
C VAL A 128 14.72 8.00 -15.35
N ARG A 129 14.60 9.16 -16.02
CA ARG A 129 15.42 10.35 -15.71
C ARG A 129 15.16 10.90 -14.30
N ILE A 130 13.91 10.94 -13.85
CA ILE A 130 13.58 11.33 -12.46
C ILE A 130 14.27 10.38 -11.50
N ILE A 131 14.11 9.06 -11.71
CA ILE A 131 14.65 8.04 -10.82
C ILE A 131 16.18 8.10 -10.77
N HIS A 132 16.85 8.22 -11.91
CA HIS A 132 18.32 8.40 -11.95
C HIS A 132 18.75 9.66 -11.20
N LYS A 133 18.04 10.77 -11.36
CA LYS A 133 18.33 11.98 -10.59
C LYS A 133 18.22 11.77 -9.09
N THR A 134 17.37 10.87 -8.59
CA THR A 134 17.35 10.54 -7.16
C THR A 134 18.57 9.74 -6.70
N ARG A 135 19.23 8.98 -7.59
CA ARG A 135 20.40 8.13 -7.27
C ARG A 135 21.70 8.90 -7.32
N ASP A 136 21.78 9.90 -8.19
CA ASP A 136 22.99 10.69 -8.42
C ASP A 136 23.04 11.98 -7.58
N HIS A 137 21.99 12.28 -6.80
CA HIS A 137 21.91 13.53 -6.04
C HIS A 137 22.67 13.44 -4.72
N GLU A 138 23.62 14.36 -4.50
CA GLU A 138 24.52 14.34 -3.33
C GLU A 138 23.81 14.40 -1.97
N LEU A 139 22.63 15.05 -1.90
CA LEU A 139 21.82 15.11 -0.67
C LEU A 139 20.96 13.86 -0.42
N ILE A 140 20.96 12.88 -1.32
CA ILE A 140 20.17 11.66 -1.18
C ILE A 140 21.10 10.48 -0.89
N GLN A 141 20.98 9.90 0.29
CA GLN A 141 21.80 8.76 0.71
C GLN A 141 21.49 7.48 -0.08
N GLN A 142 20.20 7.26 -0.40
CA GLN A 142 19.74 6.11 -1.16
C GLN A 142 18.63 6.55 -2.12
N GLY A 143 18.89 6.47 -3.42
CA GLY A 143 17.91 6.80 -4.45
C GLY A 143 16.82 5.77 -4.61
N ALA A 144 15.79 6.12 -5.39
CA ALA A 144 14.65 5.26 -5.65
C ALA A 144 15.03 3.95 -6.38
N SER A 145 14.37 2.86 -6.02
CA SER A 145 14.62 1.53 -6.58
C SER A 145 14.04 1.40 -8.00
N PRO A 146 14.40 0.36 -8.76
CA PRO A 146 13.70 0.04 -10.01
C PRO A 146 12.20 -0.22 -9.81
N ARG A 147 11.79 -0.73 -8.65
CA ARG A 147 10.38 -0.94 -8.32
C ARG A 147 9.62 0.39 -8.27
N THR A 148 10.23 1.44 -7.74
CA THR A 148 9.65 2.79 -7.82
C THR A 148 9.42 3.25 -9.26
N SER A 149 10.27 2.84 -10.21
CA SER A 149 10.08 3.19 -11.64
C SER A 149 8.87 2.49 -12.25
N ILE A 150 8.54 1.28 -11.79
CA ILE A 150 7.38 0.49 -12.25
C ILE A 150 6.09 1.05 -11.65
N SER A 151 6.17 1.63 -10.45
CA SER A 151 5.01 2.21 -9.73
C SER A 151 4.64 3.64 -10.16
N LEU A 152 5.42 4.28 -11.04
CA LEU A 152 5.20 5.65 -11.55
C LEU A 152 4.53 5.64 -12.92
#